data_AF-A0A5P9FF95-F1
#
_entry.id   AF-A0A5P9FF95-F1
#
_cell.length_a   1.000
_cell.length_b   1.000
_cell.length_c   1.000
_cell.angle_alpha   90.00
_cell.angle_beta   90.00
_cell.angle_gamma   90.00
#
_symmetry.space_group_name_H-M   'P 1'
#
loop_
_entity.id
_entity.type
_entity.pdbx_description
1 polymer ?
#
loop_
_entity_poly.entity_id
_entity_poly.type
_entity_poly.pdbx_seq_one_letter_code
_entity_poly.pdbx_strand_id
1 'polypeptide(L)'
;MSQRLIFSAVALAPALAALAVPGFVQGPVLGMIGPFGVSSLAIFLAFVAVHATRRTRDKEEQAGLRDEGSLLTTAAHHTPPIDIPDTEELRARVAARLVRRHCPDNKPFGPAEPDSMDFALSRIVGQVVDLWEADSAEALSETQLRELHVLETLALADAVAAGKLAQSFRNPALATDIRDQISALAERREAFEEARDAYRATLDLADSAARPWDLKTSLMLMTAPDADLWHRVIAEGDLRDPGLRAAALWCLEQPTLSRASVALFFARLGRERLLTDAEATGDTLFLRGARHAIRRWNEGGYRNKTIGLDPANAVVDAGPALKAELGALAEDWPFPEGAFDCYSGDVARPRRAWDIQAGVLIGTPQPQDYFDPV
;
A
#
# COMPACT_ATOMS: atom_id res chain seq x y z
N MET A 1 -22.48 0.57 -11.25
CA MET A 1 -22.56 -0.87 -10.89
C MET A 1 -21.50 -1.73 -11.62
N SER A 2 -20.29 -1.19 -11.88
CA SER A 2 -19.29 -1.81 -12.78
C SER A 2 -17.90 -2.04 -12.17
N GLN A 3 -17.65 -1.67 -10.91
CA GLN A 3 -16.35 -1.89 -10.26
C GLN A 3 -16.30 -3.20 -9.45
N ARG A 4 -17.43 -3.65 -8.89
CA ARG A 4 -17.49 -4.93 -8.16
C ARG A 4 -17.21 -6.14 -9.07
N LEU A 5 -17.61 -6.10 -10.34
CA LEU A 5 -17.33 -7.17 -11.30
C LEU A 5 -15.85 -7.25 -11.73
N ILE A 6 -15.11 -6.14 -11.69
CA ILE A 6 -13.68 -6.12 -12.06
C ILE A 6 -12.84 -6.72 -10.92
N PHE A 7 -13.14 -6.40 -9.67
CA PHE A 7 -12.48 -7.04 -8.52
C PHE A 7 -12.86 -8.51 -8.36
N SER A 8 -14.10 -8.90 -8.69
CA SER A 8 -14.49 -10.32 -8.76
C SER A 8 -13.76 -11.05 -9.88
N ALA A 9 -13.50 -10.41 -11.04
CA ALA A 9 -12.77 -11.03 -12.14
C ALA A 9 -11.27 -11.24 -11.84
N VAL A 10 -10.64 -10.31 -11.11
CA VAL A 10 -9.25 -10.46 -10.64
C VAL A 10 -9.12 -11.55 -9.56
N ALA A 11 -10.15 -11.75 -8.73
CA ALA A 11 -10.19 -12.83 -7.75
C ALA A 11 -10.59 -14.20 -8.34
N LEU A 12 -11.35 -14.25 -9.46
CA LEU A 12 -11.78 -15.48 -10.12
C LEU A 12 -10.80 -16.02 -11.17
N ALA A 13 -9.90 -15.18 -11.68
CA ALA A 13 -8.90 -15.58 -12.66
C ALA A 13 -8.01 -16.77 -12.22
N PRO A 14 -7.54 -16.87 -10.95
CA PRO A 14 -6.75 -18.02 -10.50
C PRO A 14 -7.56 -19.32 -10.44
N ALA A 15 -8.83 -19.24 -10.03
CA ALA A 15 -9.71 -20.41 -9.92
C ALA A 15 -10.15 -20.93 -11.30
N LEU A 16 -10.39 -20.04 -12.26
CA LEU A 16 -10.69 -20.41 -13.65
C LEU A 16 -9.44 -20.94 -14.38
N ALA A 17 -8.26 -20.40 -14.09
CA ALA A 17 -7.02 -20.92 -14.63
C ALA A 17 -6.67 -22.31 -14.10
N ALA A 18 -7.00 -22.63 -12.83
CA ALA A 18 -6.84 -23.96 -12.26
C ALA A 18 -7.71 -25.04 -12.94
N LEU A 19 -8.86 -24.67 -13.52
CA LEU A 19 -9.73 -25.57 -14.28
C LEU A 19 -9.19 -25.90 -15.69
N ALA A 20 -8.24 -25.12 -16.20
CA ALA A 20 -7.61 -25.34 -17.51
C ALA A 20 -6.32 -26.18 -17.43
N VAL A 21 -5.88 -26.58 -16.23
CA VAL A 21 -4.63 -27.32 -16.01
C VAL A 21 -4.87 -28.83 -16.06
N PRO A 22 -4.06 -29.61 -16.82
CA PRO A 22 -4.13 -31.07 -16.82
C PRO A 22 -3.96 -31.69 -15.42
N GLY A 23 -4.72 -32.74 -15.13
CA GLY A 23 -4.84 -33.33 -13.78
C GLY A 23 -3.55 -33.74 -13.06
N PHE A 24 -2.43 -33.93 -13.79
CA PHE A 24 -1.13 -34.27 -13.18
C PHE A 24 -0.42 -33.09 -12.49
N VAL A 25 -0.88 -31.85 -12.69
CA VAL A 25 -0.30 -30.63 -12.09
C VAL A 25 -1.14 -30.10 -10.91
N GLN A 26 -2.31 -30.71 -10.63
CA GLN A 26 -3.23 -30.21 -9.60
C GLN A 26 -2.69 -30.36 -8.17
N GLY A 27 -1.84 -31.37 -7.91
CA GLY A 27 -1.22 -31.61 -6.60
C GLY A 27 -0.31 -30.47 -6.10
N PRO A 28 0.69 -30.01 -6.89
CA PRO A 28 1.56 -28.89 -6.49
C PRO A 28 0.88 -27.51 -6.55
N VAL A 29 -0.15 -27.33 -7.38
CA VAL A 29 -0.91 -26.05 -7.48
C VAL A 29 -1.68 -25.77 -6.20
N LEU A 30 -2.32 -26.77 -5.58
CA LEU A 30 -3.06 -26.61 -4.33
C LEU A 30 -2.16 -26.32 -3.11
N GLY A 31 -0.90 -26.74 -3.13
CA GLY A 31 0.09 -26.42 -2.08
C GLY A 31 0.64 -24.99 -2.14
N MET A 32 0.51 -24.31 -3.29
CA MET A 32 0.95 -22.91 -3.49
C MET A 32 -0.15 -21.87 -3.23
N ILE A 33 -1.40 -22.29 -3.01
CA ILE A 33 -2.54 -21.42 -2.64
C ILE A 33 -2.51 -21.14 -1.12
N GLY A 34 -1.31 -20.91 -0.58
CA GLY A 34 -1.14 -20.18 0.67
C GLY A 34 -1.23 -18.67 0.43
N PRO A 35 -1.21 -17.83 1.49
CA PRO A 35 -1.56 -16.40 1.47
C PRO A 35 -0.63 -15.49 0.63
N PHE A 36 0.30 -16.06 -0.13
CA PHE A 36 1.31 -15.38 -0.96
C PHE A 36 1.20 -15.70 -2.45
N GLY A 37 0.17 -16.45 -2.86
CA GLY A 37 0.13 -17.14 -4.15
C GLY A 37 -0.31 -16.34 -5.37
N VAL A 38 -0.95 -15.17 -5.24
CA VAL A 38 -1.64 -14.58 -6.42
C VAL A 38 -0.64 -14.06 -7.47
N SER A 39 0.45 -13.41 -7.06
CA SER A 39 1.45 -12.87 -8.00
C SER A 39 2.28 -13.98 -8.66
N SER A 40 2.74 -14.95 -7.87
CA SER A 40 3.58 -16.06 -8.37
C SER A 40 2.80 -17.08 -9.19
N LEU A 41 1.51 -17.30 -8.89
CA LEU A 41 0.64 -18.22 -9.64
C LEU A 41 0.19 -17.59 -10.98
N ALA A 42 -0.08 -16.28 -11.04
CA ALA A 42 -0.45 -15.61 -12.29
C ALA A 42 0.73 -15.56 -13.28
N ILE A 43 1.94 -15.23 -12.80
CA ILE A 43 3.17 -15.25 -13.61
C ILE A 43 3.46 -16.68 -14.07
N PHE A 44 3.38 -17.67 -13.19
CA PHE A 44 3.58 -19.08 -13.53
C PHE A 44 2.55 -19.59 -14.53
N LEU A 45 1.26 -19.28 -14.36
CA LEU A 45 0.19 -19.71 -15.27
C LEU A 45 0.27 -19.02 -16.64
N ALA A 46 0.64 -17.73 -16.69
CA ALA A 46 0.84 -17.02 -17.96
C ALA A 46 2.05 -17.57 -18.73
N PHE A 47 3.12 -17.90 -18.02
CA PHE A 47 4.33 -18.46 -18.60
C PHE A 47 4.14 -19.92 -19.07
N VAL A 48 3.40 -20.73 -18.30
CA VAL A 48 2.95 -22.07 -18.70
C VAL A 48 1.99 -22.01 -19.89
N ALA A 49 1.12 -21.01 -19.99
CA ALA A 49 0.22 -20.86 -21.14
C ALA A 49 0.97 -20.53 -22.45
N VAL A 50 2.02 -19.71 -22.40
CA VAL A 50 2.91 -19.41 -23.53
C VAL A 50 3.72 -20.64 -23.96
N HIS A 51 4.14 -21.48 -23.02
CA HIS A 51 4.85 -22.73 -23.33
C HIS A 51 3.93 -23.87 -23.78
N ALA A 52 2.72 -23.97 -23.23
CA ALA A 52 1.74 -25.00 -23.59
C ALA A 52 1.18 -24.78 -25.00
N THR A 53 0.98 -23.52 -25.40
CA THR A 53 0.57 -23.17 -26.78
C THR A 53 1.63 -23.50 -27.83
N ARG A 54 2.92 -23.57 -27.44
CA ARG A 54 4.01 -24.06 -28.30
C ARG A 54 4.03 -25.58 -28.43
N ARG A 55 3.78 -26.34 -27.35
CA ARG A 55 3.71 -27.82 -27.43
C ARG A 55 2.61 -28.35 -28.34
N THR A 56 1.52 -27.62 -28.54
CA THR A 56 0.49 -27.98 -29.54
C THR A 56 0.90 -27.64 -30.97
N ARG A 57 1.86 -26.73 -31.16
CA ARG A 57 2.38 -26.32 -32.48
C ARG A 57 3.64 -27.07 -32.90
N ASP A 58 4.42 -27.57 -31.93
CA ASP A 58 5.60 -28.42 -32.14
C ASP A 58 5.28 -29.82 -32.70
N LYS A 59 4.00 -30.18 -32.83
CA LYS A 59 3.59 -31.35 -33.63
C LYS A 59 3.52 -31.07 -35.13
N GLU A 60 3.62 -29.81 -35.58
CA GLU A 60 3.50 -29.43 -37.00
C GLU A 60 4.79 -28.89 -37.63
N GLU A 61 5.81 -28.45 -36.89
CA GLU A 61 7.04 -27.90 -37.47
C GLU A 61 8.31 -28.69 -37.09
N GLN A 62 8.47 -29.86 -37.71
CA GLN A 62 9.77 -30.52 -37.87
C GLN A 62 10.58 -29.81 -38.97
N ALA A 63 11.23 -28.69 -38.67
CA ALA A 63 12.39 -28.20 -39.43
C ALA A 63 13.11 -27.02 -38.71
N GLY A 64 14.20 -27.33 -37.98
CA GLY A 64 15.34 -26.41 -37.81
C GLY A 64 15.23 -25.31 -36.73
N LEU A 65 16.19 -25.32 -35.80
CA LEU A 65 16.47 -24.37 -34.71
C LEU A 65 15.45 -24.37 -33.57
N ARG A 66 15.82 -25.06 -32.48
CA ARG A 66 15.17 -24.95 -31.17
C ARG A 66 15.26 -23.49 -30.70
N ASP A 67 14.17 -22.77 -30.80
CA ASP A 67 13.99 -21.44 -30.21
C ASP A 67 13.68 -21.62 -28.71
N GLU A 68 14.74 -21.85 -27.94
CA GLU A 68 14.76 -22.07 -26.50
C GLU A 68 14.16 -20.87 -25.76
N GLY A 69 12.85 -20.90 -25.46
CA GLY A 69 12.22 -20.13 -24.36
C GLY A 69 12.57 -18.64 -24.21
N SER A 70 12.96 -17.95 -25.29
CA SER A 70 13.49 -16.58 -25.24
C SER A 70 12.42 -15.57 -24.84
N LEU A 71 12.73 -14.72 -23.86
CA LEU A 71 11.87 -13.64 -23.36
C LEU A 71 11.80 -12.46 -24.34
N LEU A 72 12.92 -12.16 -25.01
CA LEU A 72 13.07 -11.00 -25.87
C LEU A 72 12.83 -11.32 -27.35
N THR A 73 12.47 -10.29 -28.11
CA THR A 73 12.40 -10.40 -29.58
C THR A 73 13.79 -10.52 -30.18
N THR A 74 13.91 -11.12 -31.37
CA THR A 74 15.20 -11.20 -32.09
C THR A 74 15.81 -9.82 -32.34
N ALA A 75 14.98 -8.80 -32.61
CA ALA A 75 15.43 -7.42 -32.78
C ALA A 75 16.09 -6.87 -31.51
N ALA A 76 15.52 -7.14 -30.33
CA ALA A 76 16.08 -6.72 -29.05
C ALA A 76 17.42 -7.40 -28.71
N HIS A 77 17.69 -8.58 -29.26
CA HIS A 77 19.00 -9.23 -29.14
C HIS A 77 20.08 -8.57 -30.01
N HIS A 78 19.69 -8.10 -31.20
CA HIS A 78 20.59 -7.39 -32.11
C HIS A 78 20.82 -5.93 -31.72
N THR A 79 19.80 -5.28 -31.15
CA THR A 79 19.85 -3.89 -30.70
C THR A 79 19.27 -3.85 -29.29
N PRO A 80 20.13 -4.04 -28.26
CA PRO A 80 19.67 -4.10 -26.89
C PRO A 80 19.02 -2.77 -26.49
N PRO A 81 17.89 -2.82 -25.77
CA PRO A 81 17.12 -1.62 -25.43
C PRO A 81 17.76 -0.80 -24.30
N ILE A 82 18.78 -1.35 -23.65
CA ILE A 82 19.52 -0.77 -22.53
C ILE A 82 21.00 -1.16 -22.64
N ASP A 83 21.85 -0.45 -21.91
CA ASP A 83 23.25 -0.84 -21.75
C ASP A 83 23.33 -2.18 -21.02
N ILE A 84 24.09 -3.11 -21.59
CA ILE A 84 24.24 -4.47 -21.09
C ILE A 84 25.60 -4.60 -20.41
N PRO A 85 25.65 -4.94 -19.11
CA PRO A 85 26.90 -5.22 -18.40
C PRO A 85 27.66 -6.41 -19.00
N ASP A 86 28.90 -6.61 -18.56
CA ASP A 86 29.67 -7.77 -18.99
C ASP A 86 29.07 -9.10 -18.49
N THR A 87 29.40 -10.19 -19.18
CA THR A 87 28.81 -11.50 -18.92
C THR A 87 29.19 -12.07 -17.54
N GLU A 88 30.36 -11.71 -17.01
CA GLU A 88 30.78 -12.15 -15.67
C GLU A 88 29.97 -11.46 -14.58
N GLU A 89 29.73 -10.16 -14.71
CA GLU A 89 28.88 -9.38 -13.80
C GLU A 89 27.44 -9.88 -13.85
N LEU A 90 26.89 -10.11 -15.05
CA LEU A 90 25.54 -10.67 -15.20
C LEU A 90 25.41 -12.03 -14.54
N ARG A 91 26.42 -12.90 -14.72
CA ARG A 91 26.43 -14.23 -14.09
C ARG A 91 26.49 -14.13 -12.57
N ALA A 92 27.35 -13.27 -12.03
CA ALA A 92 27.46 -13.05 -10.59
C ALA A 92 26.14 -12.52 -10.00
N ARG A 93 25.46 -11.61 -10.71
CA ARG A 93 24.16 -11.07 -10.30
C ARG A 93 23.07 -12.15 -10.26
N VAL A 94 22.97 -12.97 -11.32
CA VAL A 94 22.02 -14.09 -11.36
C VAL A 94 22.33 -15.11 -10.27
N ALA A 95 23.61 -15.44 -10.05
CA ALA A 95 24.00 -16.33 -8.96
C ALA A 95 23.54 -15.80 -7.59
N ALA A 96 23.71 -14.50 -7.32
CA ALA A 96 23.23 -13.87 -6.10
C ALA A 96 21.70 -13.99 -5.93
N ARG A 97 20.93 -13.78 -7.01
CA ARG A 97 19.46 -13.99 -7.03
C ARG A 97 19.07 -15.43 -6.72
N LEU A 98 19.77 -16.39 -7.32
CA LEU A 98 19.51 -17.83 -7.13
C LEU A 98 19.86 -18.31 -5.72
N VAL A 99 20.81 -17.67 -5.03
CA VAL A 99 21.04 -17.90 -3.59
C VAL A 99 19.92 -17.27 -2.77
N ARG A 100 19.59 -16.00 -3.05
CA ARG A 100 18.59 -15.23 -2.29
C ARG A 100 17.19 -15.85 -2.33
N ARG A 101 16.79 -16.46 -3.45
CA ARG A 101 15.47 -17.12 -3.59
C ARG A 101 15.23 -18.21 -2.54
N HIS A 102 16.30 -18.83 -2.02
CA HIS A 102 16.25 -19.89 -1.01
C HIS A 102 16.39 -19.37 0.42
N CYS A 103 16.62 -18.07 0.59
CA CYS A 103 16.82 -17.39 1.88
C CYS A 103 15.74 -16.33 2.07
N PRO A 104 14.49 -16.72 2.40
CA PRO A 104 13.40 -15.77 2.62
C PRO A 104 13.71 -14.84 3.80
N ASP A 105 13.19 -13.61 3.70
CA ASP A 105 13.31 -12.64 4.78
C ASP A 105 12.59 -13.12 6.04
N ASN A 106 13.15 -12.79 7.20
CA ASN A 106 12.46 -13.02 8.46
C ASN A 106 11.23 -12.11 8.53
N LYS A 107 10.07 -12.69 8.82
CA LYS A 107 8.79 -11.99 8.95
C LYS A 107 8.33 -11.98 10.41
N PRO A 108 8.85 -11.08 11.27
CA PRO A 108 8.49 -11.03 12.68
C PRO A 108 7.00 -10.82 12.93
N PHE A 109 6.28 -10.21 11.98
CA PHE A 109 4.83 -9.99 12.07
C PHE A 109 4.01 -11.06 11.33
N GLY A 110 4.64 -12.19 11.00
CA GLY A 110 3.98 -13.32 10.37
C GLY A 110 3.54 -13.03 8.93
N PRO A 111 2.48 -13.70 8.44
CA PRO A 111 2.17 -13.66 7.02
C PRO A 111 1.59 -12.34 6.50
N ALA A 112 1.18 -11.43 7.39
CA ALA A 112 0.74 -10.10 7.02
C ALA A 112 1.87 -9.23 6.44
N GLU A 113 3.13 -9.54 6.77
CA GLU A 113 4.30 -8.83 6.28
C GLU A 113 4.56 -9.12 4.79
N PRO A 114 4.51 -8.10 3.91
CA PRO A 114 4.78 -8.25 2.48
C PRO A 114 6.24 -8.65 2.23
N ASP A 115 6.49 -9.44 1.18
CA ASP A 115 7.86 -9.76 0.75
C ASP A 115 8.62 -8.49 0.36
N SER A 116 9.94 -8.49 0.56
CA SER A 116 10.79 -7.44 -0.01
C SER A 116 10.78 -7.53 -1.53
N MET A 117 10.91 -6.37 -2.19
CA MET A 117 11.04 -6.30 -3.65
C MET A 117 12.23 -7.13 -4.15
N ASP A 118 13.34 -7.13 -3.40
CA ASP A 118 14.54 -7.91 -3.69
C ASP A 118 14.27 -9.42 -3.68
N PHE A 119 13.52 -9.91 -2.69
CA PHE A 119 13.11 -11.30 -2.62
C PHE A 119 12.13 -11.67 -3.74
N ALA A 120 11.17 -10.81 -4.05
CA ALA A 120 10.22 -11.02 -5.15
C ALA A 120 10.91 -11.11 -6.52
N LEU A 121 11.87 -10.23 -6.81
CA LEU A 121 12.69 -10.30 -8.02
C LEU A 121 13.52 -11.59 -8.08
N SER A 122 14.12 -11.99 -6.94
CA SER A 122 14.89 -13.23 -6.85
C SER A 122 14.04 -14.46 -7.13
N ARG A 123 12.76 -14.45 -6.71
CA ARG A 123 11.79 -15.50 -7.06
C ARG A 123 11.45 -15.50 -8.55
N ILE A 124 11.19 -14.34 -9.16
CA ILE A 124 10.89 -14.24 -10.59
C ILE A 124 12.07 -14.77 -11.42
N VAL A 125 13.30 -14.32 -11.12
CA VAL A 125 14.52 -14.78 -11.79
C VAL A 125 14.67 -16.29 -11.62
N GLY A 126 14.52 -16.80 -10.40
CA GLY A 126 14.59 -18.23 -10.12
C GLY A 126 13.58 -19.06 -10.92
N GLN A 127 12.34 -18.58 -11.05
CA GLN A 127 11.30 -19.26 -11.83
C GLN A 127 11.62 -19.32 -13.33
N VAL A 128 12.18 -18.24 -13.89
CA VAL A 128 12.62 -18.22 -15.30
C VAL A 128 13.77 -19.20 -15.51
N VAL A 129 14.75 -19.22 -14.60
CA VAL A 129 15.89 -20.16 -14.64
C VAL A 129 15.44 -21.61 -14.54
N ASP A 130 14.51 -21.92 -13.63
CA ASP A 130 13.97 -23.28 -13.48
C ASP A 130 13.22 -23.74 -14.74
N LEU A 131 12.54 -22.83 -15.44
CA LEU A 131 11.86 -23.16 -16.70
C LEU A 131 12.86 -23.41 -17.84
N TRP A 132 13.97 -22.69 -17.87
CA TRP A 132 15.06 -23.00 -18.80
C TRP A 132 15.84 -24.27 -18.45
N GLU A 133 15.40 -25.00 -17.41
CA GLU A 133 16.01 -26.24 -16.92
C GLU A 133 17.50 -26.05 -16.58
N ALA A 134 17.86 -24.85 -16.11
CA ALA A 134 19.21 -24.50 -15.72
C ALA A 134 19.39 -24.61 -14.20
N ASP A 135 20.35 -25.43 -13.76
CA ASP A 135 20.60 -25.68 -12.33
C ASP A 135 21.45 -24.59 -11.66
N SER A 136 22.14 -23.75 -12.45
CA SER A 136 23.03 -22.70 -11.93
C SER A 136 23.18 -21.54 -12.92
N ALA A 137 23.78 -20.44 -12.46
CA ALA A 137 24.05 -19.28 -13.31
C ALA A 137 25.12 -19.58 -14.38
N GLU A 138 26.02 -20.52 -14.13
CA GLU A 138 27.05 -20.99 -15.07
C GLU A 138 26.45 -21.77 -16.24
N ALA A 139 25.32 -22.43 -16.03
CA ALA A 139 24.62 -23.19 -17.06
C ALA A 139 23.86 -22.29 -18.06
N LEU A 140 23.68 -21.00 -17.74
CA LEU A 140 22.97 -20.05 -18.59
C LEU A 140 23.86 -19.52 -19.71
N SER A 141 23.28 -19.46 -20.92
CA SER A 141 23.89 -18.78 -22.05
C SER A 141 24.00 -17.27 -21.80
N GLU A 142 24.93 -16.62 -22.50
CA GLU A 142 25.05 -15.16 -22.48
C GLU A 142 23.74 -14.47 -22.87
N THR A 143 22.98 -15.06 -23.81
CA THR A 143 21.67 -14.54 -24.22
C THR A 143 20.68 -14.56 -23.07
N GLN A 144 20.53 -15.69 -22.38
CA GLN A 144 19.64 -15.83 -21.22
C GLN A 144 20.02 -14.88 -20.07
N LEU A 145 21.31 -14.70 -19.80
CA LEU A 145 21.80 -13.74 -18.80
C LEU A 145 21.36 -12.30 -19.14
N ARG A 146 21.44 -11.91 -20.42
CA ARG A 146 20.98 -10.59 -20.89
C ARG A 146 19.47 -10.45 -20.76
N GLU A 147 18.70 -11.47 -21.09
CA GLU A 147 17.23 -11.44 -20.97
C GLU A 147 16.78 -11.24 -19.51
N LEU A 148 17.41 -11.94 -18.56
CA LEU A 148 17.15 -11.75 -17.13
C LEU A 148 17.49 -10.33 -16.68
N HIS A 149 18.57 -9.75 -17.20
CA HIS A 149 18.92 -8.37 -16.88
C HIS A 149 17.89 -7.36 -17.39
N VAL A 150 17.39 -7.54 -18.62
CA VAL A 150 16.35 -6.66 -19.17
C VAL A 150 15.04 -6.83 -18.39
N LEU A 151 14.71 -8.05 -17.94
CA LEU A 151 13.55 -8.31 -17.09
C LEU A 151 13.65 -7.63 -15.72
N GLU A 152 14.79 -7.71 -15.05
CA GLU A 152 15.01 -7.00 -13.78
C GLU A 152 14.92 -5.49 -13.95
N THR A 153 15.53 -4.96 -15.02
CA THR A 153 15.50 -3.53 -15.34
C THR A 153 14.08 -3.05 -15.61
N LEU A 154 13.28 -3.83 -16.33
CA LEU A 154 11.87 -3.56 -16.57
C LEU A 154 11.07 -3.52 -15.26
N ALA A 155 11.27 -4.52 -14.39
CA ALA A 155 10.51 -4.64 -13.14
C ALA A 155 10.76 -3.46 -12.18
N LEU A 156 11.92 -2.81 -12.28
CA LEU A 156 12.33 -1.66 -11.48
C LEU A 156 12.09 -0.31 -12.16
N ALA A 157 11.68 -0.30 -13.43
CA ALA A 157 11.51 0.93 -14.20
C ALA A 157 10.23 1.71 -13.82
N ASP A 158 10.29 3.03 -13.99
CA ASP A 158 9.09 3.87 -13.98
C ASP A 158 8.14 3.47 -15.13
N ALA A 159 6.88 3.90 -15.06
CA ALA A 159 5.85 3.49 -16.02
C ALA A 159 6.19 3.86 -17.48
N VAL A 160 6.88 4.98 -17.71
CA VAL A 160 7.21 5.45 -19.07
C VAL A 160 8.36 4.63 -19.65
N ALA A 161 9.41 4.40 -18.88
CA ALA A 161 10.54 3.56 -19.27
C ALA A 161 10.10 2.10 -19.43
N ALA A 162 9.27 1.59 -18.52
CA ALA A 162 8.75 0.23 -18.57
C ALA A 162 7.94 -0.02 -19.85
N GLY A 163 7.10 0.93 -20.28
CA GLY A 163 6.32 0.80 -21.52
C GLY A 163 7.19 0.65 -22.77
N LYS A 164 8.34 1.34 -22.84
CA LYS A 164 9.30 1.20 -23.94
C LYS A 164 10.05 -0.13 -23.87
N LEU A 165 10.52 -0.50 -22.68
CA LEU A 165 11.24 -1.77 -22.45
C LEU A 165 10.35 -2.98 -22.76
N ALA A 166 9.07 -2.94 -22.40
CA ALA A 166 8.11 -4.01 -22.63
C ALA A 166 7.99 -4.38 -24.12
N GLN A 167 8.14 -3.43 -25.05
CA GLN A 167 8.10 -3.69 -26.50
C GLN A 167 9.26 -4.57 -27.00
N SER A 168 10.32 -4.67 -26.21
CA SER A 168 11.46 -5.54 -26.51
C SER A 168 11.18 -7.01 -26.19
N PHE A 169 10.15 -7.29 -25.38
CA PHE A 169 9.71 -8.63 -25.01
C PHE A 169 8.77 -9.22 -26.06
N ARG A 170 8.79 -10.55 -26.19
CA ARG A 170 7.86 -11.26 -27.09
C ARG A 170 6.40 -11.14 -26.64
N ASN A 171 6.18 -10.97 -25.34
CA ASN A 171 4.87 -10.69 -24.77
C ASN A 171 4.95 -9.39 -23.95
N PRO A 172 4.76 -8.22 -24.59
CA PRO A 172 4.83 -6.93 -23.91
C PRO A 172 3.81 -6.78 -22.77
N ALA A 173 2.59 -7.31 -22.95
CA ALA A 173 1.54 -7.22 -21.94
C ALA A 173 1.94 -7.92 -20.64
N LEU A 174 2.47 -9.15 -20.74
CA LEU A 174 2.95 -9.90 -19.59
C LEU A 174 4.14 -9.19 -18.89
N ALA A 175 5.03 -8.60 -19.68
CA ALA A 175 6.18 -7.87 -19.15
C ALA A 175 5.70 -6.67 -18.30
N THR A 176 4.69 -5.93 -18.78
CA THR A 176 4.04 -4.86 -18.02
C THR A 176 3.33 -5.39 -16.76
N ASP A 177 2.61 -6.51 -16.85
CA ASP A 177 1.93 -7.13 -15.70
C ASP A 177 2.92 -7.47 -14.57
N ILE A 178 4.10 -8.01 -14.88
CA ILE A 178 5.15 -8.32 -13.90
C ILE A 178 5.61 -7.03 -13.18
N ARG A 179 5.86 -5.96 -13.94
CA ARG A 179 6.26 -4.66 -13.37
C ARG A 179 5.17 -4.08 -12.47
N ASP A 180 3.91 -4.18 -12.87
CA ASP A 180 2.80 -3.66 -12.08
C ASP A 180 2.59 -4.47 -10.79
N GLN A 181 2.82 -5.78 -10.81
CA GLN A 181 2.82 -6.60 -9.60
C GLN A 181 3.96 -6.24 -8.64
N ILE A 182 5.17 -5.98 -9.16
CA ILE A 182 6.30 -5.51 -8.34
C ILE A 182 6.02 -4.13 -7.75
N SER A 183 5.41 -3.24 -8.53
CA SER A 183 5.01 -1.91 -8.06
C SER A 183 3.94 -2.00 -6.96
N ALA A 184 2.91 -2.82 -7.15
CA ALA A 184 1.88 -3.05 -6.14
C ALA A 184 2.44 -3.69 -4.85
N LEU A 185 3.45 -4.57 -4.97
CA LEU A 185 4.16 -5.10 -3.80
C LEU A 185 4.91 -4.00 -3.05
N ALA A 186 5.60 -3.10 -3.78
CA ALA A 186 6.31 -1.98 -3.18
C ALA A 186 5.35 -1.05 -2.42
N GLU A 187 4.22 -0.68 -3.03
CA GLU A 187 3.17 0.12 -2.38
C GLU A 187 2.63 -0.56 -1.11
N ARG A 188 2.35 -1.87 -1.19
CA ARG A 188 1.89 -2.65 -0.03
C ARG A 188 2.94 -2.71 1.08
N ARG A 189 4.22 -2.81 0.71
CA ARG A 189 5.34 -2.83 1.66
C ARG A 189 5.49 -1.48 2.35
N GLU A 190 5.40 -0.38 1.61
CA GLU A 190 5.43 0.98 2.18
C GLU A 190 4.31 1.17 3.20
N ALA A 191 3.06 0.85 2.85
CA ALA A 191 1.93 0.93 3.77
C ALA A 191 2.10 0.05 5.03
N PHE A 192 2.68 -1.15 4.87
CA PHE A 192 3.00 -2.01 6.00
C PHE A 192 4.08 -1.40 6.91
N GLU A 193 5.11 -0.78 6.33
CA GLU A 193 6.18 -0.15 7.10
C GLU A 193 5.69 1.06 7.89
N GLU A 194 4.81 1.89 7.31
CA GLU A 194 4.13 2.97 8.03
C GLU A 194 3.32 2.42 9.23
N ALA A 195 2.52 1.38 9.02
CA ALA A 195 1.74 0.75 10.08
C ALA A 195 2.63 0.11 11.16
N ARG A 196 3.76 -0.48 10.76
CA ARG A 196 4.76 -1.08 11.67
C ARG A 196 5.41 -0.01 12.54
N ASP A 197 5.75 1.12 11.95
CA ASP A 197 6.41 2.20 12.67
C ASP A 197 5.44 2.87 13.66
N ALA A 198 4.16 3.03 13.30
CA ALA A 198 3.10 3.44 14.22
C ALA A 198 2.89 2.44 15.38
N TYR A 199 2.90 1.14 15.08
CA TYR A 199 2.83 0.08 16.10
C TYR A 199 4.00 0.17 17.07
N ARG A 200 5.24 0.29 16.56
CA ARG A 200 6.45 0.41 17.38
C ARG A 200 6.45 1.67 18.23
N ALA A 201 6.07 2.82 17.67
CA ALA A 201 5.96 4.06 18.42
C ALA A 201 4.97 3.95 19.58
N THR A 202 3.85 3.26 19.37
CA THR A 202 2.88 2.99 20.46
C THR A 202 3.45 2.01 21.48
N LEU A 203 4.19 0.99 21.04
CA LEU A 203 4.80 -0.02 21.91
C LEU A 203 5.88 0.59 22.81
N ASP A 204 6.76 1.40 22.23
CA ASP A 204 7.82 2.11 22.96
C ASP A 204 7.22 3.04 24.03
N LEU A 205 6.11 3.72 23.69
CA LEU A 205 5.38 4.54 24.64
C LEU A 205 4.73 3.70 25.75
N ALA A 206 4.21 2.52 25.40
CA ALA A 206 3.64 1.59 26.38
C ALA A 206 4.72 1.07 27.36
N ASP A 207 5.92 0.80 26.88
CA ASP A 207 7.00 0.26 27.70
C ASP A 207 7.72 1.32 28.54
N SER A 208 7.38 2.61 28.36
CA SER A 208 7.96 3.70 29.14
C SER A 208 7.49 3.69 30.60
N ALA A 209 8.45 3.81 31.53
CA ALA A 209 8.22 3.80 32.97
C ALA A 209 7.51 5.07 33.51
N ALA A 210 7.41 6.13 32.70
CA ALA A 210 6.73 7.36 33.09
C ALA A 210 5.25 7.29 32.68
N ARG A 211 4.35 7.01 33.64
CA ARG A 211 2.90 7.09 33.46
C ARG A 211 2.23 7.76 34.67
N PRO A 212 1.12 8.51 34.48
CA PRO A 212 0.41 8.79 33.22
C PRO A 212 0.67 10.18 32.64
N TRP A 213 0.81 10.27 31.32
CA TRP A 213 0.75 11.52 30.55
C TRP A 213 -0.68 11.76 30.03
N ASP A 214 -1.06 13.02 29.81
CA ASP A 214 -2.28 13.35 29.07
C ASP A 214 -2.16 12.97 27.59
N LEU A 215 -3.30 12.77 26.92
CA LEU A 215 -3.37 12.31 25.53
C LEU A 215 -2.47 13.11 24.59
N LYS A 216 -2.51 14.45 24.65
CA LYS A 216 -1.71 15.29 23.75
C LYS A 216 -0.22 15.06 23.98
N THR A 217 0.21 15.04 25.24
CA THR A 217 1.61 14.75 25.58
C THR A 217 2.04 13.37 25.09
N SER A 218 1.18 12.35 25.26
CA SER A 218 1.43 11.00 24.73
C SER A 218 1.59 10.99 23.21
N LEU A 219 0.71 11.68 22.47
CA LEU A 219 0.80 11.78 21.00
C LEU A 219 2.07 12.51 20.54
N MET A 220 2.49 13.55 21.26
CA MET A 220 3.72 14.30 20.98
C MET A 220 5.01 13.49 21.19
N LEU A 221 4.96 12.46 22.05
CA LEU A 221 6.09 11.58 22.35
C LEU A 221 6.22 10.42 21.37
N MET A 222 5.24 10.18 20.50
CA MET A 222 5.32 9.13 19.49
C MET A 222 6.44 9.43 18.49
N THR A 223 7.28 8.43 18.23
CA THR A 223 8.43 8.52 17.31
C THR A 223 8.03 8.42 15.84
N ALA A 224 6.81 7.96 15.55
CA ALA A 224 6.25 7.83 14.22
C ALA A 224 4.79 8.36 14.18
N PRO A 225 4.34 8.90 13.05
CA PRO A 225 2.95 9.32 12.87
C PRO A 225 1.99 8.13 12.83
N ASP A 226 0.74 8.36 13.22
CA ASP A 226 -0.32 7.34 13.19
C ASP A 226 -1.64 7.96 12.73
N ALA A 227 -1.90 7.95 11.43
CA ALA A 227 -3.08 8.58 10.83
C ALA A 227 -4.40 7.99 11.34
N ASP A 228 -4.46 6.68 11.61
CA ASP A 228 -5.64 6.02 12.17
C ASP A 228 -5.92 6.52 13.59
N LEU A 229 -4.88 6.62 14.42
CA LEU A 229 -5.00 7.15 15.77
C LEU A 229 -5.47 8.62 15.73
N TRP A 230 -4.90 9.45 14.87
CA TRP A 230 -5.32 10.85 14.75
C TRP A 230 -6.78 10.97 14.29
N HIS A 231 -7.21 10.10 13.37
CA HIS A 231 -8.62 10.02 12.99
C HIS A 231 -9.50 9.68 14.20
N ARG A 232 -9.13 8.66 14.99
CA ARG A 232 -9.88 8.27 16.19
C ARG A 232 -9.96 9.38 17.23
N VAL A 233 -8.87 10.13 17.46
CA VAL A 233 -8.87 11.29 18.37
C VAL A 233 -9.93 12.31 17.94
N ILE A 234 -10.02 12.60 16.64
CA ILE A 234 -11.00 13.54 16.08
C ILE A 234 -12.42 12.96 16.06
N ALA A 235 -12.57 11.67 15.78
CA ALA A 235 -13.87 11.03 15.64
C ALA A 235 -14.54 10.77 17.00
N GLU A 236 -13.76 10.33 17.98
CA GLU A 236 -14.28 9.84 19.26
C GLU A 236 -14.17 10.91 20.37
N GLY A 237 -13.06 11.66 20.45
CA GLY A 237 -12.78 12.51 21.61
C GLY A 237 -13.87 13.55 21.91
N ASP A 238 -14.22 13.74 23.18
CA ASP A 238 -15.14 14.82 23.59
C ASP A 238 -14.45 16.17 23.45
N LEU A 239 -14.85 16.97 22.45
CA LEU A 239 -14.25 18.27 22.18
C LEU A 239 -14.68 19.35 23.19
N ARG A 240 -15.60 19.05 24.11
CA ARG A 240 -15.88 19.95 25.25
C ARG A 240 -14.81 19.83 26.33
N ASP A 241 -14.17 18.68 26.46
CA ASP A 241 -13.02 18.49 27.34
C ASP A 241 -11.79 19.26 26.80
N PRO A 242 -11.18 20.17 27.58
CA PRO A 242 -10.03 20.95 27.12
C PRO A 242 -8.80 20.10 26.75
N GLY A 243 -8.58 18.97 27.41
CA GLY A 243 -7.45 18.08 27.15
C GLY A 243 -7.59 17.35 25.83
N LEU A 244 -8.75 16.73 25.59
CA LEU A 244 -9.07 16.06 24.32
C LEU A 244 -9.17 17.07 23.16
N ARG A 245 -9.72 18.26 23.41
CA ARG A 245 -9.73 19.37 22.44
C ARG A 245 -8.31 19.80 22.05
N ALA A 246 -7.40 19.90 23.00
CA ALA A 246 -6.00 20.24 22.71
C ALA A 246 -5.28 19.13 21.92
N ALA A 247 -5.59 17.86 22.20
CA ALA A 247 -5.09 16.73 21.42
C ALA A 247 -5.63 16.74 19.98
N ALA A 248 -6.93 16.99 19.81
CA ALA A 248 -7.57 17.13 18.50
C ALA A 248 -6.94 18.25 17.66
N LEU A 249 -6.73 19.44 18.24
CA LEU A 249 -6.04 20.53 17.55
C LEU A 249 -4.61 20.17 17.16
N TRP A 250 -3.89 19.43 18.01
CA TRP A 250 -2.55 18.95 17.65
C TRP A 250 -2.59 17.96 16.48
N CYS A 251 -3.57 17.05 16.44
CA CYS A 251 -3.78 16.12 15.32
C CYS A 251 -4.04 16.87 13.99
N LEU A 252 -4.78 17.98 14.02
CA LEU A 252 -5.06 18.82 12.84
C LEU A 252 -3.81 19.47 12.23
N GLU A 253 -2.71 19.58 12.98
CA GLU A 253 -1.45 20.12 12.44
C GLU A 253 -0.64 19.09 11.67
N GLN A 254 -0.95 17.80 11.85
CA GLN A 254 -0.11 16.73 11.38
C GLN A 254 -0.26 16.49 9.87
N PRO A 255 0.86 16.33 9.11
CA PRO A 255 0.80 16.18 7.65
C PRO A 255 0.07 14.93 7.16
N THR A 256 0.14 13.83 7.90
CA THR A 256 -0.50 12.55 7.50
C THR A 256 -2.00 12.47 7.85
N LEU A 257 -2.60 13.51 8.45
CA LEU A 257 -4.02 13.48 8.80
C LEU A 257 -4.87 13.46 7.53
N SER A 258 -5.79 12.49 7.45
CA SER A 258 -6.72 12.41 6.32
C SER A 258 -7.64 13.62 6.26
N ARG A 259 -7.91 14.07 5.04
CA ARG A 259 -8.89 15.12 4.72
C ARG A 259 -10.28 14.78 5.29
N ALA A 260 -10.64 13.50 5.33
CA ALA A 260 -11.89 13.02 5.93
C ALA A 260 -12.00 13.38 7.43
N SER A 261 -10.92 13.21 8.19
CA SER A 261 -10.87 13.53 9.62
C SER A 261 -11.08 15.03 9.86
N VAL A 262 -10.49 15.89 9.02
CA VAL A 262 -10.64 17.35 9.13
C VAL A 262 -12.09 17.76 8.82
N ALA A 263 -12.71 17.19 7.79
CA ALA A 263 -14.11 17.42 7.48
C ALA A 263 -15.04 16.99 8.62
N LEU A 264 -14.73 15.85 9.27
CA LEU A 264 -15.43 15.40 10.47
C LEU A 264 -15.28 16.40 11.62
N PHE A 265 -14.07 16.93 11.87
CA PHE A 265 -13.86 17.97 12.88
C PHE A 265 -14.73 19.20 12.61
N PHE A 266 -14.75 19.72 11.38
CA PHE A 266 -15.60 20.87 11.02
C PHE A 266 -17.09 20.59 11.18
N ALA A 267 -17.53 19.38 10.84
CA ALA A 267 -18.90 18.98 11.05
C ALA A 267 -19.27 18.94 12.54
N ARG A 268 -18.33 18.50 13.39
CA ARG A 268 -18.51 18.46 14.85
C ARG A 268 -18.57 19.85 15.46
N LEU A 269 -17.74 20.80 15.02
CA LEU A 269 -17.84 22.22 15.43
C LEU A 269 -19.31 22.68 15.36
N GLY A 270 -19.89 22.61 14.15
CA GLY A 270 -21.27 23.06 13.89
C GLY A 270 -22.35 22.33 14.68
N ARG A 271 -22.24 20.99 14.77
CA ARG A 271 -23.26 20.17 15.46
C ARG A 271 -23.23 20.34 16.98
N GLU A 272 -22.04 20.46 17.55
CA GLU A 272 -21.82 20.48 18.99
C GLU A 272 -21.78 21.90 19.58
N ARG A 273 -21.80 22.93 18.72
CA ARG A 273 -21.78 24.38 19.06
C ARG A 273 -20.52 24.83 19.82
N LEU A 274 -19.40 24.18 19.50
CA LEU A 274 -18.12 24.31 20.20
C LEU A 274 -17.50 25.72 20.12
N LEU A 275 -17.68 26.44 19.02
CA LEU A 275 -17.11 27.78 18.82
C LEU A 275 -17.84 28.82 19.66
N THR A 276 -19.18 28.78 19.69
CA THR A 276 -19.96 29.70 20.52
C THR A 276 -19.74 29.43 22.01
N ASP A 277 -19.61 28.17 22.40
CA ASP A 277 -19.28 27.79 23.78
C ASP A 277 -17.87 28.28 24.17
N ALA A 278 -16.90 28.18 23.26
CA ALA A 278 -15.55 28.70 23.46
C ALA A 278 -15.50 30.23 23.55
N GLU A 279 -16.28 30.95 22.74
CA GLU A 279 -16.39 32.41 22.82
C GLU A 279 -16.98 32.85 24.17
N ALA A 280 -18.04 32.18 24.63
CA ALA A 280 -18.67 32.45 25.92
C ALA A 280 -17.74 32.21 27.12
N THR A 281 -16.84 31.23 27.02
CA THR A 281 -15.86 30.88 28.06
C THR A 281 -14.52 31.61 27.91
N GLY A 282 -14.33 32.37 26.82
CA GLY A 282 -13.09 33.09 26.53
C GLY A 282 -11.92 32.20 26.10
N ASP A 283 -12.17 30.99 25.56
CA ASP A 283 -11.14 30.07 25.07
C ASP A 283 -10.57 30.53 23.72
N THR A 284 -9.70 31.55 23.79
CA THR A 284 -9.04 32.12 22.61
C THR A 284 -8.08 31.15 21.92
N LEU A 285 -7.54 30.15 22.64
CA LEU A 285 -6.61 29.18 22.05
C LEU A 285 -7.36 28.23 21.13
N PHE A 286 -8.52 27.72 21.56
CA PHE A 286 -9.33 26.88 20.71
C PHE A 286 -9.85 27.62 19.49
N LEU A 287 -10.38 28.84 19.68
CA LEU A 287 -10.86 29.67 18.57
C LEU A 287 -9.75 29.91 17.53
N ARG A 288 -8.53 30.25 17.98
CA ARG A 288 -7.39 30.42 17.07
C ARG A 288 -7.03 29.14 16.32
N GLY A 289 -7.02 27.99 17.02
CA GLY A 289 -6.73 26.69 16.42
C GLY A 289 -7.76 26.29 15.36
N ALA A 290 -9.05 26.42 15.67
CA ALA A 290 -10.13 26.13 14.72
C ALA A 290 -10.06 27.04 13.48
N ARG A 291 -9.82 28.34 13.67
CA ARG A 291 -9.66 29.30 12.56
C ARG A 291 -8.46 28.95 11.69
N HIS A 292 -7.36 28.54 12.30
CA HIS A 292 -6.17 28.09 11.58
C HIS A 292 -6.45 26.85 10.74
N ALA A 293 -7.14 25.84 11.29
CA ALA A 293 -7.52 24.63 10.56
C ALA A 293 -8.39 24.95 9.33
N ILE A 294 -9.38 25.84 9.45
CA ILE A 294 -10.22 26.27 8.31
C ILE A 294 -9.38 26.98 7.25
N ARG A 295 -8.47 27.87 7.65
CA ARG A 295 -7.59 28.56 6.71
C ARG A 295 -6.68 27.57 5.97
N ARG A 296 -6.03 26.66 6.70
CA ARG A 296 -5.17 25.61 6.15
C ARG A 296 -5.93 24.70 5.18
N TRP A 297 -7.19 24.41 5.48
CA TRP A 297 -8.08 23.69 4.57
C TRP A 297 -8.26 24.43 3.24
N ASN A 298 -8.64 25.71 3.31
CA ASN A 298 -8.87 26.55 2.12
C ASN A 298 -7.59 26.76 1.30
N GLU A 299 -6.42 26.71 1.94
CA GLU A 299 -5.10 26.76 1.30
C GLU A 299 -4.64 25.40 0.71
N GLY A 300 -5.44 24.34 0.86
CA GLY A 300 -5.10 23.01 0.33
C GLY A 300 -4.03 22.26 1.14
N GLY A 301 -3.89 22.59 2.43
CA GLY A 301 -2.90 22.00 3.33
C GLY A 301 -3.17 20.55 3.74
N TYR A 302 -4.38 20.03 3.49
CA TYR A 302 -4.77 18.64 3.78
C TYR A 302 -4.90 17.83 2.49
N ARG A 303 -3.93 16.94 2.25
CA ARG A 303 -3.79 16.19 0.99
C ARG A 303 -4.03 14.69 1.12
N ASN A 304 -3.85 14.12 2.32
CA ASN A 304 -4.03 12.70 2.54
C ASN A 304 -5.51 12.30 2.36
N LYS A 305 -5.75 11.17 1.69
CA LYS A 305 -7.07 10.61 1.38
C LYS A 305 -7.17 9.11 1.73
N THR A 306 -6.21 8.55 2.48
CA THR A 306 -6.19 7.12 2.82
C THR A 306 -7.43 6.72 3.63
N ILE A 307 -7.70 7.44 4.72
CA ILE A 307 -8.83 7.17 5.61
C ILE A 307 -10.10 7.87 5.12
N GLY A 308 -11.19 7.11 5.02
CA GLY A 308 -12.54 7.60 4.70
C GLY A 308 -13.41 7.82 5.93
N LEU A 309 -14.69 8.11 5.70
CA LEU A 309 -15.73 8.13 6.73
C LEU A 309 -16.64 6.91 6.59
N ASP A 310 -17.22 6.47 7.70
CA ASP A 310 -18.26 5.44 7.73
C ASP A 310 -19.54 5.96 8.43
N PRO A 311 -20.63 6.23 7.69
CA PRO A 311 -20.76 6.13 6.24
C PRO A 311 -19.99 7.25 5.50
N ALA A 312 -19.62 7.02 4.24
CA ALA A 312 -18.81 7.97 3.45
C ALA A 312 -19.44 9.37 3.32
N ASN A 313 -20.76 9.48 3.42
CA ASN A 313 -21.51 10.73 3.34
C ASN A 313 -21.82 11.36 4.72
N ALA A 314 -21.18 10.91 5.81
CA ALA A 314 -21.49 11.31 7.20
C ALA A 314 -21.41 12.82 7.48
N VAL A 315 -20.82 13.62 6.59
CA VAL A 315 -20.64 15.08 6.76
C VAL A 315 -21.32 15.93 5.70
N VAL A 316 -21.97 15.35 4.69
CA VAL A 316 -22.54 16.09 3.54
C VAL A 316 -23.52 17.18 3.99
N ASP A 317 -24.36 16.89 4.99
CA ASP A 317 -25.38 17.82 5.47
C ASP A 317 -24.91 18.73 6.62
N ALA A 318 -23.61 18.71 6.97
CA ALA A 318 -23.11 19.44 8.14
C ALA A 318 -22.82 20.94 7.88
N GLY A 319 -22.73 21.35 6.61
CA GLY A 319 -22.41 22.72 6.22
C GLY A 319 -23.33 23.80 6.83
N PRO A 320 -24.67 23.65 6.79
CA PRO A 320 -25.58 24.62 7.39
C PRO A 320 -25.37 24.83 8.89
N ALA A 321 -25.08 23.76 9.64
CA ALA A 321 -24.86 23.84 11.08
C ALA A 321 -23.58 24.63 11.40
N LEU A 322 -22.48 24.34 10.71
CA LEU A 322 -21.24 25.12 10.88
C LEU A 322 -21.44 26.58 10.44
N LYS A 323 -22.15 26.83 9.32
CA LYS A 323 -22.39 28.20 8.85
C LYS A 323 -23.18 29.02 9.86
N ALA A 324 -24.21 28.43 10.49
CA ALA A 324 -24.98 29.08 11.53
C ALA A 324 -24.14 29.38 12.77
N GLU A 325 -23.27 28.45 13.16
CA GLU A 325 -22.37 28.64 14.29
C GLU A 325 -21.34 29.74 14.04
N LEU A 326 -20.67 29.74 12.88
CA LEU A 326 -19.72 30.79 12.50
C LEU A 326 -20.39 32.16 12.43
N GLY A 327 -21.62 32.24 11.93
CA GLY A 327 -22.39 33.49 11.87
C GLY A 327 -22.89 34.00 13.21
N ALA A 328 -22.81 33.20 14.28
CA ALA A 328 -23.17 33.62 15.63
C ALA A 328 -22.00 34.25 16.42
N LEU A 329 -20.77 34.12 15.92
CA LEU A 329 -19.57 34.69 16.53
C LEU A 329 -19.47 36.19 16.24
N ALA A 330 -18.78 36.94 17.11
CA ALA A 330 -18.64 38.39 16.94
C ALA A 330 -17.72 38.80 15.78
N GLU A 331 -16.73 37.96 15.45
CA GLU A 331 -15.79 38.19 14.35
C GLU A 331 -16.26 37.54 13.04
N ASP A 332 -15.72 38.00 11.91
CA ASP A 332 -15.93 37.34 10.62
C ASP A 332 -14.99 36.12 10.48
N TRP A 333 -15.58 34.96 10.19
CA TRP A 333 -14.88 33.68 10.09
C TRP A 333 -14.92 33.10 8.68
N PRO A 334 -13.80 32.54 8.18
CA PRO A 334 -13.82 31.83 6.91
C PRO A 334 -14.68 30.57 7.00
N PHE A 335 -15.27 30.18 5.87
CA PHE A 335 -15.97 28.90 5.71
C PHE A 335 -15.06 27.87 5.02
N PRO A 336 -15.05 26.59 5.44
CA PRO A 336 -14.23 25.55 4.80
C PRO A 336 -14.90 25.04 3.51
N GLU A 337 -14.57 25.68 2.39
CA GLU A 337 -15.22 25.39 1.10
C GLU A 337 -14.94 23.95 0.64
N GLY A 338 -15.99 23.26 0.19
CA GLY A 338 -15.90 21.87 -0.27
C GLY A 338 -15.52 20.85 0.81
N ALA A 339 -15.64 21.19 2.10
CA ALA A 339 -15.41 20.24 3.19
C ALA A 339 -16.54 19.23 3.39
N PHE A 340 -17.76 19.56 3.00
CA PHE A 340 -18.94 18.74 3.25
C PHE A 340 -19.30 17.93 2.00
N ASP A 341 -18.48 16.92 1.69
CA ASP A 341 -18.61 16.01 0.54
C ASP A 341 -18.54 14.53 1.01
N CYS A 342 -18.64 13.59 0.07
CA CYS A 342 -18.43 12.18 0.31
C CYS A 342 -16.93 11.86 0.43
N TYR A 343 -16.56 11.16 1.50
CA TYR A 343 -15.19 10.70 1.76
C TYR A 343 -15.13 9.17 1.78
N SER A 344 -14.95 8.58 0.59
CA SER A 344 -14.60 7.16 0.47
C SER A 344 -13.13 6.94 0.78
N GLY A 345 -12.82 5.87 1.49
CA GLY A 345 -11.46 5.46 1.83
C GLY A 345 -11.51 4.27 2.78
N ASP A 346 -10.36 3.91 3.33
CA ASP A 346 -10.27 2.84 4.31
C ASP A 346 -10.90 3.27 5.64
N VAL A 347 -11.52 2.32 6.33
CA VAL A 347 -12.02 2.56 7.69
C VAL A 347 -10.82 2.66 8.62
N ALA A 348 -10.79 3.69 9.46
CA ALA A 348 -9.73 3.86 10.43
C ALA A 348 -9.62 2.62 11.33
N ARG A 349 -8.39 2.12 11.50
CA ARG A 349 -8.12 0.96 12.35
C ARG A 349 -8.36 1.28 13.83
N PRO A 350 -8.70 0.28 14.65
CA PRO A 350 -9.30 0.52 15.96
C PRO A 350 -8.31 0.94 17.06
N ARG A 351 -7.00 0.71 16.93
CA ARG A 351 -5.96 1.13 17.91
C ARG A 351 -6.36 0.93 19.38
N ARG A 352 -6.80 -0.27 19.78
CA ARG A 352 -7.55 -0.50 21.04
C ARG A 352 -6.75 -0.28 22.32
N ALA A 353 -5.42 -0.21 22.22
CA ALA A 353 -4.57 0.18 23.33
C ALA A 353 -4.81 1.64 23.79
N TRP A 354 -5.43 2.47 22.95
CA TRP A 354 -5.79 3.85 23.27
C TRP A 354 -7.26 3.97 23.65
N ASP A 355 -7.50 4.46 24.87
CA ASP A 355 -8.81 4.95 25.31
C ASP A 355 -8.86 6.46 25.05
N ILE A 356 -9.53 6.84 23.98
CA ILE A 356 -9.63 8.24 23.55
C ILE A 356 -10.52 9.04 24.49
N GLN A 357 -11.55 8.43 25.08
CA GLN A 357 -12.44 9.13 26.02
C GLN A 357 -11.74 9.41 27.34
N ALA A 358 -10.98 8.44 27.85
CA ALA A 358 -10.17 8.62 29.05
C ALA A 358 -8.88 9.42 28.78
N GLY A 359 -8.54 9.66 27.52
CA GLY A 359 -7.37 10.42 27.11
C GLY A 359 -6.03 9.74 27.45
N VAL A 360 -5.98 8.40 27.45
CA VAL A 360 -4.82 7.65 27.93
C VAL A 360 -4.53 6.38 27.10
N LEU A 361 -3.27 5.96 27.14
CA LEU A 361 -2.82 4.65 26.67
C LEU A 361 -3.05 3.60 27.79
N ILE A 362 -4.02 2.71 27.59
CA ILE A 362 -4.50 1.77 28.60
C ILE A 362 -3.80 0.40 28.60
N GLY A 363 -3.01 0.09 27.56
CA GLY A 363 -2.37 -1.23 27.45
C GLY A 363 -1.31 -1.31 26.38
N THR A 364 -0.76 -2.51 26.19
CA THR A 364 0.20 -2.83 25.14
C THR A 364 -0.53 -2.95 23.79
N PRO A 365 -0.07 -2.28 22.72
CA PRO A 365 -0.67 -2.40 21.40
C PRO A 365 -0.62 -3.84 20.89
N GLN A 366 -1.64 -4.24 20.13
CA GLN A 366 -1.72 -5.56 19.52
C GLN A 366 -1.48 -5.45 18.01
N PRO A 367 -0.65 -6.32 17.39
CA PRO A 367 -0.37 -6.26 15.96
C PRO A 367 -1.61 -6.23 15.06
N GLN A 368 -2.66 -6.97 15.43
CA GLN A 368 -3.93 -7.04 14.70
C GLN A 368 -4.70 -5.71 14.62
N ASP A 369 -4.38 -4.73 15.48
CA ASP A 369 -4.98 -3.40 15.42
C ASP A 369 -4.26 -2.48 14.41
N TYR A 370 -3.16 -2.94 13.80
CA TYR A 370 -2.29 -2.18 12.89
C TYR A 370 -2.14 -2.84 11.52
N PHE A 371 -2.12 -4.17 11.47
CA PHE A 371 -1.93 -4.94 10.23
C PHE A 371 -3.22 -5.63 9.79
N ASP A 372 -3.38 -5.82 8.48
CA ASP A 372 -4.53 -6.60 7.99
C ASP A 372 -4.46 -8.05 8.46
N PRO A 373 -5.58 -8.60 8.96
CA PRO A 373 -5.68 -10.04 9.17
C PRO A 373 -5.58 -10.72 7.80
N VAL A 374 -4.83 -11.83 7.78
CA VAL A 374 -4.62 -12.68 6.60
C VAL A 374 -5.90 -13.44 6.25
#